data_AF-A0A3D5XRB4-F1
#
_entry.id   AF-A0A3D5XRB4-F1
#
_cell.length_a   1.000
_cell.length_b   1.000
_cell.length_c   1.000
_cell.angle_alpha   90.00
_cell.angle_beta   90.00
_cell.angle_gamma   90.00
#
_symmetry.space_group_name_H-M   'P 1'
#
loop_
_entity.id
_entity.type
_entity.pdbx_description
1 polymer ?
#
loop_
_entity_poly.entity_id
_entity_poly.type
_entity_poly.pdbx_seq_one_letter_code
_entity_poly.pdbx_strand_id
1 'polypeptide(L)'
;FTLITIKAVQTIAKETDERFSNWFEALDYMKVQILKHEFDIALVGAGAYGTPLCLFINSLNKQAIQSGGATQLLFGIIGKRWEKRDYVSRYINEHWQRPNLKPKGAHNVENGCYW
;
A
#
# COMPACT_ATOMS: atom_id res chain seq x y z
N PHE A 1 2.99 -10.93 -17.06
CA PHE A 1 1.93 -9.95 -16.71
C PHE A 1 2.50 -8.54 -16.88
N THR A 2 1.65 -7.53 -17.03
CA THR A 2 2.05 -6.12 -17.05
C THR A 2 1.77 -5.52 -15.67
N LEU A 3 2.75 -4.85 -15.08
CA LEU A 3 2.59 -4.19 -13.78
C LEU A 3 2.34 -2.70 -13.98
N ILE A 4 1.20 -2.21 -13.51
CA ILE A 4 0.88 -0.79 -13.42
C ILE A 4 0.90 -0.41 -11.95
N THR A 5 1.56 0.69 -11.61
CA THR A 5 1.66 1.16 -10.23
C THR A 5 0.97 2.50 -10.06
N ILE A 6 0.10 2.60 -9.06
CA ILE A 6 -0.48 3.86 -8.59
C ILE A 6 0.08 4.12 -7.19
N LYS A 7 0.72 5.27 -6.98
CA LYS A 7 1.25 5.63 -5.67
C LYS A 7 0.09 5.97 -4.74
N ALA A 8 -0.06 5.21 -3.66
CA ALA A 8 -1.02 5.53 -2.61
C ALA A 8 -0.65 6.85 -1.91
N VAL A 9 -1.65 7.68 -1.63
CA VAL A 9 -1.49 8.87 -0.80
C VAL A 9 -1.14 8.44 0.64
N GLN A 10 -0.19 9.14 1.27
CA GLN A 10 0.22 8.86 2.65
C GLN A 10 -0.15 10.03 3.56
N THR A 11 -1.16 9.81 4.39
CA THR A 11 -1.68 10.77 5.38
C THR A 11 -1.71 10.18 6.80
N ILE A 12 -1.18 8.95 6.97
CA ILE A 12 -0.96 8.36 8.30
C ILE A 12 0.40 8.80 8.85
N ALA A 13 0.69 8.44 10.11
CA ALA A 13 2.03 8.62 10.68
C ALA A 13 2.49 10.09 10.71
N LYS A 14 1.57 11.02 11.01
CA LYS A 14 1.81 12.48 11.00
C LYS A 14 2.17 13.06 9.63
N GLU A 15 1.89 12.34 8.55
CA GLU A 15 2.01 12.87 7.19
C GLU A 15 0.77 13.68 6.82
N THR A 16 0.99 14.72 6.05
CA THR A 16 -0.04 15.58 5.46
C THR A 16 0.28 15.73 3.98
N ASP A 17 -0.75 15.84 3.16
CA ASP A 17 -0.61 16.08 1.72
C ASP A 17 -1.37 17.37 1.39
N GLU A 18 -0.63 18.44 1.10
CA GLU A 18 -1.17 19.78 0.87
C GLU A 18 -2.13 19.87 -0.32
N ARG A 19 -2.15 18.83 -1.17
CA ARG A 19 -3.08 18.72 -2.29
C ARG A 19 -4.52 18.44 -1.85
N PHE A 20 -4.74 17.99 -0.62
CA PHE A 20 -6.06 17.54 -0.15
C PHE A 20 -6.43 18.19 1.19
N SER A 21 -7.63 18.73 1.27
CA SER A 21 -8.17 19.36 2.48
C SER A 21 -8.63 18.34 3.52
N ASN A 22 -8.96 17.12 3.08
CA ASN A 22 -9.43 16.05 3.95
C ASN A 22 -9.13 14.66 3.37
N TRP A 23 -9.40 13.63 4.18
CA TRP A 23 -9.15 12.24 3.80
C TRP A 23 -10.00 11.77 2.60
N PHE A 24 -11.22 12.27 2.43
CA PHE A 24 -12.11 11.87 1.34
C PHE A 24 -11.64 12.40 -0.01
N GLU A 25 -11.13 13.64 -0.07
CA GLU A 25 -10.52 14.19 -1.28
C GLU A 25 -9.31 13.37 -1.74
N ALA A 26 -8.46 12.96 -0.80
CA ALA A 26 -7.34 12.08 -1.10
C ALA A 26 -7.80 10.70 -1.61
N LEU A 27 -8.86 10.14 -1.01
CA LEU A 27 -9.48 8.90 -1.47
C LEU A 27 -10.00 9.04 -2.90
N ASP A 28 -10.77 10.09 -3.18
CA ASP A 28 -11.37 10.33 -4.50
C ASP A 28 -10.31 10.60 -5.58
N TYR A 29 -9.23 11.31 -5.23
CA TYR A 29 -8.07 11.44 -6.10
C TYR A 29 -7.50 10.09 -6.51
N MET A 30 -7.33 9.16 -5.57
CA MET A 30 -6.83 7.81 -5.88
C MET A 30 -7.82 7.01 -6.73
N LYS A 31 -9.13 7.13 -6.49
CA LYS A 31 -10.16 6.54 -7.35
C LYS A 31 -10.05 7.05 -8.79
N VAL A 32 -9.86 8.36 -8.96
CA VAL A 32 -9.64 8.98 -10.28
C VAL A 32 -8.35 8.47 -10.93
N GLN A 33 -7.26 8.27 -10.17
CA GLN A 33 -6.06 7.65 -10.76
C GLN A 33 -6.32 6.22 -11.23
N ILE A 34 -7.09 5.42 -10.47
CA ILE A 34 -7.45 4.05 -10.85
C ILE A 34 -8.22 4.03 -12.19
N LEU A 35 -9.15 4.95 -12.41
CA LEU A 35 -9.94 5.03 -13.64
C LEU A 35 -9.12 5.33 -14.91
N LYS A 36 -7.88 5.80 -14.77
CA LYS A 36 -7.00 6.09 -15.92
C LYS A 36 -6.32 4.85 -16.50
N HIS A 37 -6.49 3.70 -15.86
CA HIS A 37 -5.77 2.49 -16.20
C HIS A 37 -6.75 1.35 -16.52
N GLU A 38 -6.46 0.64 -17.60
CA GLU A 38 -7.04 -0.67 -17.84
C GLU A 38 -6.22 -1.74 -17.13
N PHE A 39 -6.91 -2.62 -16.41
CA PHE A 39 -6.32 -3.69 -15.60
C PHE A 39 -7.38 -4.77 -15.35
N ASP A 40 -6.89 -5.99 -15.13
CA ASP A 40 -7.72 -7.17 -14.81
C ASP A 40 -7.91 -7.33 -13.29
N ILE A 41 -6.82 -7.17 -12.52
CA ILE A 41 -6.78 -7.37 -11.06
C ILE A 41 -5.98 -6.25 -10.40
N ALA A 42 -6.50 -5.69 -9.31
CA ALA A 42 -5.80 -4.72 -8.48
C ALA A 42 -5.28 -5.35 -7.18
N LEU A 43 -3.99 -5.18 -6.89
CA LEU A 43 -3.41 -5.47 -5.57
C LEU A 43 -3.39 -4.18 -4.73
N VAL A 44 -4.07 -4.17 -3.59
CA VAL A 44 -4.30 -2.95 -2.82
C VAL A 44 -3.58 -2.98 -1.46
N GLY A 45 -2.49 -2.21 -1.39
CA GLY A 45 -1.71 -1.93 -0.19
C GLY A 45 -1.74 -0.44 0.15
N ALA A 46 -2.87 0.08 0.64
CA ALA A 46 -3.07 1.53 0.82
C ALA A 46 -3.50 1.93 2.25
N GLY A 47 -3.11 1.16 3.27
CA GLY A 47 -3.43 1.46 4.67
C GLY A 47 -4.94 1.67 4.89
N ALA A 48 -5.31 2.77 5.55
CA ALA A 48 -6.71 3.13 5.80
C ALA A 48 -7.56 3.31 4.53
N TYR A 49 -6.93 3.58 3.38
CA TYR A 49 -7.60 3.67 2.09
C TYR A 49 -7.86 2.31 1.44
N GLY A 50 -7.28 1.21 1.95
CA GLY A 50 -7.33 -0.10 1.30
C GLY A 50 -8.75 -0.60 1.03
N THR A 51 -9.57 -0.68 2.09
CA THR A 51 -10.95 -1.14 2.01
C THR A 51 -11.83 -0.30 1.07
N PRO A 52 -11.90 1.03 1.23
CA PRO A 52 -12.74 1.84 0.34
C PRO A 52 -12.27 1.82 -1.12
N LEU A 53 -10.96 1.70 -1.39
CA LEU A 53 -10.46 1.53 -2.76
C LEU A 53 -10.86 0.17 -3.35
N CYS A 54 -10.79 -0.92 -2.57
CA CYS A 54 -11.24 -2.23 -3.04
C CYS A 54 -12.75 -2.23 -3.36
N LEU A 55 -13.56 -1.61 -2.51
CA LEU A 55 -15.00 -1.48 -2.75
C LEU A 55 -15.29 -0.67 -4.02
N PHE A 56 -14.56 0.42 -4.23
CA PHE A 56 -14.66 1.19 -5.47
C PHE A 56 -14.28 0.36 -6.69
N ILE A 57 -13.14 -0.35 -6.67
CA ILE A 57 -12.72 -1.21 -7.79
C ILE A 57 -13.76 -2.30 -8.07
N ASN A 58 -14.32 -2.90 -7.01
CA ASN A 58 -15.39 -3.89 -7.14
C ASN A 58 -16.66 -3.30 -7.77
N SER A 59 -17.00 -2.04 -7.47
CA SER A 59 -18.14 -1.33 -8.12
C SER A 59 -17.94 -1.10 -9.63
N LEU A 60 -16.70 -1.18 -10.12
CA LEU A 60 -16.36 -1.16 -11.55
C LEU A 60 -16.44 -2.57 -12.18
N ASN A 61 -16.94 -3.57 -11.46
CA ASN A 61 -16.91 -4.98 -11.83
C ASN A 61 -15.49 -5.54 -12.06
N LYS A 62 -14.49 -4.98 -11.37
CA LYS A 62 -13.09 -5.43 -11.42
C LYS A 62 -12.67 -6.10 -10.11
N GLN A 63 -11.73 -7.03 -10.18
CA GLN A 63 -11.25 -7.74 -8.99
C GLN A 63 -10.20 -6.93 -8.22
N ALA A 64 -10.32 -6.90 -6.89
CA ALA A 64 -9.35 -6.29 -5.99
C ALA A 64 -8.96 -7.24 -4.86
N ILE A 65 -7.66 -7.27 -4.51
CA ILE A 65 -7.12 -8.06 -3.41
C ILE A 65 -6.47 -7.11 -2.41
N GLN A 66 -7.06 -7.01 -1.22
CA GLN A 66 -6.51 -6.22 -0.13
C GLN A 66 -5.54 -7.04 0.70
N SER A 67 -4.24 -6.78 0.55
CA SER A 67 -3.20 -7.43 1.36
C SER A 67 -2.51 -6.47 2.34
N GLY A 68 -2.95 -5.20 2.38
CA GLY A 68 -2.50 -4.22 3.36
C GLY A 68 -0.98 -4.11 3.37
N GLY A 69 -0.38 -4.09 4.57
CA GLY A 69 1.08 -4.00 4.70
C GLY A 69 1.85 -5.24 4.22
N ALA A 70 1.18 -6.36 3.93
CA ALA A 70 1.82 -7.55 3.34
C ALA A 70 2.01 -7.41 1.81
N THR A 71 1.35 -6.44 1.16
CA THR A 71 1.52 -6.16 -0.28
C THR A 71 2.99 -6.03 -0.67
N GLN A 72 3.81 -5.43 0.19
CA GLN A 72 5.24 -5.23 -0.04
C GLN A 72 6.02 -6.56 -0.22
N LEU A 73 5.57 -7.64 0.44
CA LEU A 73 6.21 -8.95 0.38
C LEU A 73 6.13 -9.56 -1.02
N LEU A 74 5.08 -9.23 -1.79
CA LEU A 74 4.89 -9.71 -3.15
C LEU A 74 5.94 -9.15 -4.13
N PHE A 75 6.66 -8.10 -3.72
CA PHE A 75 7.66 -7.41 -4.54
C PHE A 75 9.07 -7.48 -3.93
N GLY A 76 9.32 -8.42 -3.01
CA GLY A 76 10.62 -8.57 -2.37
C GLY A 76 10.99 -7.40 -1.44
N ILE A 77 10.00 -6.69 -0.90
CA ILE A 77 10.23 -5.60 0.05
C ILE A 77 9.93 -6.10 1.45
N ILE A 78 10.85 -5.87 2.40
CA ILE A 78 10.73 -6.35 3.78
C ILE A 78 10.68 -5.21 4.79
N GLY A 79 9.61 -5.19 5.61
CA GLY A 79 9.49 -4.37 6.81
C GLY A 79 9.73 -5.17 8.09
N LYS A 80 10.07 -4.48 9.18
CA LYS A 80 10.42 -5.07 10.50
C LYS A 80 9.42 -6.10 11.04
N ARG A 81 8.13 -5.98 10.72
CA ARG A 81 7.06 -6.91 11.16
C ARG A 81 7.34 -8.35 10.76
N TRP A 82 7.94 -8.54 9.59
CA TRP A 82 7.94 -9.81 8.88
C TRP A 82 9.22 -10.62 9.15
N GLU A 83 10.28 -9.97 9.61
CA GLU A 83 11.59 -10.58 9.85
C GLU A 83 11.57 -11.69 10.91
N LYS A 84 10.61 -11.63 11.84
CA LYS A 84 10.45 -12.62 12.91
C LYS A 84 9.32 -13.62 12.66
N ARG A 85 8.70 -13.59 11.48
CA ARG A 85 7.61 -14.50 11.13
C ARG A 85 8.15 -15.60 10.25
N ASP A 86 8.31 -16.80 10.80
CA ASP A 86 8.96 -17.94 10.12
C ASP A 86 8.41 -18.20 8.70
N TYR A 87 7.09 -18.12 8.54
CA TYR A 87 6.41 -18.31 7.26
C TYR A 87 6.73 -17.22 6.20
N VAL A 88 7.41 -16.13 6.56
CA VAL A 88 7.97 -15.12 5.66
C VAL A 88 9.50 -15.18 5.69
N SER A 89 10.10 -15.17 6.89
CA SER A 89 11.55 -15.01 7.06
C SER A 89 12.37 -16.11 6.40
N ARG A 90 11.83 -17.33 6.28
CA ARG A 90 12.48 -18.44 5.56
C ARG A 90 12.66 -18.21 4.06
N TYR A 91 11.96 -17.23 3.49
CA TYR A 91 12.02 -16.88 2.07
C TYR A 91 12.87 -15.63 1.79
N ILE A 92 13.38 -14.96 2.82
CA ILE A 92 14.21 -13.77 2.68
C ILE A 92 15.59 -14.19 2.16
N ASN A 93 16.09 -13.47 1.15
CA ASN A 93 17.39 -13.67 0.52
C ASN A 93 18.01 -12.31 0.13
N GLU A 94 19.17 -12.32 -0.53
CA GLU A 94 19.93 -11.14 -0.93
C GLU A 94 19.20 -10.17 -1.88
N HIS A 95 18.12 -10.62 -2.53
CA HIS A 95 17.32 -9.79 -3.43
C HIS A 95 16.23 -8.99 -2.71
N TRP A 96 15.98 -9.26 -1.43
CA TRP A 96 15.00 -8.52 -0.65
C TRP A 96 15.56 -7.15 -0.22
N GLN A 97 14.72 -6.12 -0.31
CA GLN A 97 15.11 -4.75 0.03
C GLN A 97 14.23 -4.16 1.11
N ARG A 98 14.79 -3.27 1.93
CA ARG A 98 14.02 -2.45 2.88
C ARG A 98 13.46 -1.20 2.19
N PRO A 99 12.29 -0.69 2.61
CA PRO A 99 11.79 0.57 2.07
C PRO A 99 12.75 1.72 2.35
N ASN A 100 13.19 2.41 1.29
CA ASN A 100 14.03 3.60 1.42
C ASN A 100 13.24 4.84 1.87
N LEU A 101 11.93 4.86 1.60
CA LEU A 101 11.03 5.94 1.97
C LEU A 101 10.29 5.59 3.26
N LYS A 102 10.36 6.48 4.24
CA LYS A 102 9.76 6.30 5.55
C LYS A 102 9.05 7.60 5.98
N PRO A 103 7.78 7.54 6.42
CA PRO A 103 7.09 8.72 6.91
C PRO A 103 7.71 9.20 8.23
N LYS A 104 7.62 10.51 8.49
CA LYS A 104 8.19 11.19 9.67
C LYS A 104 7.77 10.51 10.97
N GLY A 105 6.50 10.15 11.09
CA GLY A 105 5.95 9.49 12.26
C GLY A 105 5.89 7.97 12.17
N ALA A 106 6.66 7.31 11.30
CA ALA A 106 6.62 5.85 11.11
C ALA A 106 6.76 5.04 12.41
N HIS A 107 7.53 5.54 13.39
CA HIS A 107 7.65 4.90 14.71
C HIS A 107 6.31 4.78 15.45
N ASN A 108 5.37 5.69 15.21
CA ASN A 108 4.02 5.65 15.78
C ASN A 108 3.14 4.59 15.11
N VAL A 109 3.53 4.10 13.93
CA VAL A 109 2.86 3.01 13.23
C VAL A 109 3.52 1.71 13.65
N GLU A 110 3.12 1.24 14.84
CA GLU A 110 3.56 -0.03 15.42
C GLU A 110 5.09 -0.18 15.44
N ASN A 111 5.80 0.83 15.94
CA ASN A 111 7.27 0.84 16.01
C ASN A 111 7.97 0.73 14.64
N GLY A 112 7.33 1.26 13.59
CA GLY A 112 7.85 1.24 12.22
C GLY A 112 7.76 -0.13 11.56
N CYS A 113 6.73 -0.91 11.87
CA CYS A 113 6.65 -2.32 11.49
C CYS A 113 6.68 -2.60 9.97
N TYR A 114 6.31 -1.63 9.13
CA TYR A 114 6.32 -1.76 7.68
C TYR A 114 7.62 -1.29 7.02
N TRP A 115 8.59 -0.81 7.80
CA TRP A 115 9.87 -0.26 7.36
C TRP A 115 11.04 -1.01 8.02
#